data_AF-A0A965ADP0-F1
#
_entry.id   AF-A0A965ADP0-F1
#
_cell.length_a   1.000
_cell.length_b   1.000
_cell.length_c   1.000
_cell.angle_alpha   90.00
_cell.angle_beta   90.00
_cell.angle_gamma   90.00
#
_symmetry.space_group_name_H-M   'P 1'
#
loop_
_entity.id
_entity.type
_entity.pdbx_description
1 polymer ?
#
loop_
_entity_poly.entity_id
_entity_poly.type
_entity_poly.pdbx_seq_one_letter_code
_entity_poly.pdbx_strand_id
1 'polypeptide(L)'
;MWAAIKLPWSRRFLIWLDDKMGYGTRGEANRWWLDLETKKKDGRSFHSDNANARDLSLDRDTSMGNDKIATYPVEELPRADQKEPVPVDRKQGLKDTKAAEEALRKALKERQDAERAKARV
;
A
#
# COMPACT_ATOMS: atom_id res chain seq x y z
N MET A 1 -0.28 14.63 -14.97
CA MET A 1 0.55 15.11 -13.84
C MET A 1 0.46 16.62 -13.56
N TRP A 2 0.68 17.51 -14.53
CA TRP A 2 0.78 18.96 -14.28
C TRP A 2 -0.42 19.55 -13.51
N ALA A 3 -1.64 19.26 -13.98
CA ALA A 3 -2.87 19.76 -13.36
C ALA A 3 -3.04 19.29 -11.91
N ALA A 4 -2.72 18.02 -11.61
CA ALA A 4 -2.81 17.48 -10.24
C ALA A 4 -1.82 18.16 -9.26
N ILE A 5 -0.67 18.64 -9.76
CA ILE A 5 0.33 19.35 -8.95
C ILE A 5 -0.11 20.80 -8.74
N LYS A 6 -0.46 21.51 -9.84
CA LYS A 6 -0.70 22.95 -9.83
C LYS A 6 -2.11 23.35 -9.38
N LEU A 7 -3.09 22.45 -9.48
CA LEU A 7 -4.49 22.73 -9.14
C LEU A 7 -4.96 21.78 -8.02
N PRO A 8 -4.66 22.08 -6.73
CA PRO A 8 -5.04 21.22 -5.61
C PRO A 8 -6.52 20.84 -5.53
N TRP A 9 -7.39 21.75 -5.94
CA TRP A 9 -8.84 21.59 -5.91
C TRP A 9 -9.35 20.58 -6.96
N SER A 10 -8.61 20.30 -8.03
CA SER A 10 -9.06 19.39 -9.10
C SER A 10 -8.76 17.92 -8.79
N ARG A 11 -7.94 17.62 -7.77
CA ARG A 11 -7.44 16.25 -7.50
C ARG A 11 -8.54 15.22 -7.35
N ARG A 12 -9.59 15.52 -6.59
CA ARG A 12 -10.72 14.59 -6.38
C ARG A 12 -11.43 14.26 -7.69
N PHE A 13 -11.62 15.26 -8.54
CA PHE A 13 -12.26 15.08 -9.85
C PHE A 13 -11.37 14.26 -10.79
N LEU A 14 -10.07 14.53 -10.82
CA LEU A 14 -9.13 13.78 -11.65
C LEU A 14 -9.04 12.30 -11.24
N ILE A 15 -9.07 12.00 -9.94
CA ILE A 15 -9.09 10.60 -9.44
C ILE A 15 -10.34 9.89 -9.93
N TRP A 16 -11.52 10.49 -9.75
CA TRP A 16 -12.77 9.89 -10.22
C TRP A 16 -12.81 9.72 -11.75
N LEU A 17 -12.26 10.68 -12.49
CA LEU A 17 -12.20 10.62 -13.95
C LEU A 17 -11.28 9.48 -14.42
N ASP A 18 -10.17 9.25 -13.74
CA ASP A 18 -9.24 8.15 -14.03
C ASP A 18 -9.93 6.79 -13.93
N ASP A 19 -10.64 6.56 -12.81
CA ASP A 19 -11.42 5.35 -12.57
C ASP A 19 -12.53 5.17 -13.62
N LYS A 20 -13.25 6.25 -13.95
CA LYS A 20 -14.34 6.22 -14.94
C LYS A 20 -13.85 5.92 -16.35
N MET A 21 -12.66 6.40 -16.70
CA MET A 21 -12.04 6.14 -18.00
C MET A 21 -11.44 4.74 -18.09
N GLY A 22 -11.41 3.98 -16.98
CA GLY A 22 -10.89 2.62 -16.95
C GLY A 22 -9.38 2.55 -17.17
N TYR A 23 -8.66 3.63 -16.89
CA TYR A 23 -7.21 3.64 -16.95
C TYR A 23 -6.65 2.66 -15.91
N GLY A 24 -5.75 1.79 -16.36
CA GLY A 24 -5.26 0.65 -15.56
C GLY A 24 -5.89 -0.70 -15.90
N THR A 25 -6.89 -0.74 -16.79
CA THR A 25 -7.33 -2.00 -17.42
C THR A 25 -6.21 -2.60 -18.27
N ARG A 26 -6.13 -3.93 -18.32
CA ARG A 26 -5.05 -4.63 -19.02
C ARG A 26 -5.17 -4.48 -20.52
N GLY A 27 -4.10 -4.02 -21.17
CA GLY A 27 -3.95 -4.08 -22.62
C GLY A 27 -3.27 -5.37 -23.03
N GLU A 28 -4.01 -6.31 -23.63
CA GLU A 28 -3.44 -7.57 -24.16
C GLU A 28 -2.44 -7.30 -25.29
N ALA A 29 -2.70 -6.30 -26.13
CA ALA A 29 -1.83 -5.92 -27.24
C ALA A 29 -0.42 -5.44 -26.82
N ASN A 30 -0.27 -4.96 -25.58
CA ASN A 30 0.99 -4.43 -25.07
C ASN A 30 1.77 -5.46 -24.24
N ARG A 31 1.28 -6.70 -24.13
CA ARG A 31 1.97 -7.78 -23.44
C ARG A 31 3.03 -8.38 -24.36
N TRP A 32 4.28 -7.96 -24.18
CA TRP A 32 5.43 -8.41 -24.98
C TRP A 32 6.28 -9.51 -24.32
N TRP A 33 5.95 -9.90 -23.08
CA TRP A 33 6.65 -10.92 -22.33
C TRP A 33 5.89 -12.26 -22.33
N LEU A 34 6.60 -13.32 -21.95
CA LEU A 34 6.06 -14.69 -21.83
C LEU A 34 5.90 -15.08 -20.36
N ASP A 35 4.79 -15.74 -20.02
CA ASP A 35 4.52 -16.23 -18.67
C ASP A 35 5.22 -17.59 -18.45
N LEU A 36 6.53 -17.56 -18.19
CA LEU A 36 7.38 -18.75 -18.00
C LEU A 36 7.66 -19.03 -16.52
N GLU A 37 7.53 -20.29 -16.11
CA GLU A 37 7.89 -20.79 -14.78
C GLU A 37 8.88 -21.96 -14.91
N THR A 38 9.85 -22.06 -13.99
CA THR A 38 10.87 -23.12 -14.01
C THR A 38 10.72 -24.03 -12.80
N LYS A 39 10.57 -25.34 -13.04
CA LYS A 39 10.54 -26.34 -11.95
C LYS A 39 11.96 -26.59 -11.44
N LYS A 40 12.17 -26.46 -10.13
CA LYS A 40 13.46 -26.64 -9.43
C LYS A 40 14.19 -27.97 -9.73
N LYS A 41 13.49 -29.02 -10.16
CA LYS A 41 14.07 -30.36 -10.32
C LYS A 41 14.60 -30.66 -11.74
N ASP A 42 14.05 -30.06 -12.79
CA ASP A 42 14.35 -30.47 -14.18
C ASP A 42 14.91 -29.35 -15.08
N GLY A 43 14.98 -28.11 -14.59
CA GLY A 43 15.52 -26.96 -15.36
C GLY A 43 14.73 -26.60 -16.63
N ARG A 44 13.61 -27.26 -16.89
CA ARG A 44 12.70 -26.98 -18.01
C ARG A 44 11.73 -25.87 -17.66
N SER A 45 11.62 -24.89 -18.55
CA SER A 45 10.62 -23.82 -18.47
C SER A 45 9.31 -24.28 -19.10
N PHE A 46 8.19 -23.99 -18.45
CA PHE A 46 6.84 -24.26 -18.94
C PHE A 46 5.98 -23.00 -18.77
N HIS A 47 4.84 -22.93 -19.48
CA HIS A 47 3.89 -21.85 -19.29
C HIS A 47 3.25 -21.96 -17.90
N SER A 48 3.22 -20.86 -17.15
CA SER A 48 2.59 -20.86 -15.83
C SER A 48 1.06 -20.90 -15.97
N ASP A 49 0.42 -21.88 -15.33
CA ASP A 49 -1.04 -22.01 -15.32
C ASP A 49 -1.73 -20.95 -14.44
N ASN A 50 -0.97 -20.23 -13.60
CA ASN A 50 -1.49 -19.31 -12.58
C ASN A 50 -1.01 -17.86 -12.78
N ALA A 51 -0.95 -17.40 -14.03
CA ALA A 51 -0.61 -16.00 -14.31
C ALA A 51 -1.72 -15.05 -13.81
N ASN A 52 -1.36 -14.08 -12.96
CA ASN A 52 -2.31 -13.10 -12.45
C ASN A 52 -2.87 -12.22 -13.58
N ALA A 53 -4.19 -12.28 -13.74
CA ALA A 53 -4.97 -11.60 -14.75
C ALA A 53 -6.03 -10.71 -14.09
N ARG A 54 -5.60 -9.79 -13.21
CA ARG A 54 -6.50 -8.92 -12.45
C ARG A 54 -6.90 -7.69 -13.27
N ASP A 55 -8.17 -7.30 -13.16
CA ASP A 55 -8.70 -6.05 -13.69
C ASP A 55 -9.00 -5.06 -12.55
N LEU A 56 -9.57 -3.90 -12.90
CA LEU A 56 -9.89 -2.83 -11.95
C LEU A 56 -10.93 -3.29 -10.92
N SER A 57 -10.68 -2.95 -9.65
CA SER A 57 -11.60 -3.20 -8.54
C SER A 57 -11.98 -1.85 -7.92
N LEU A 58 -13.14 -1.32 -8.33
CA LEU A 58 -13.60 0.03 -7.98
C LEU A 58 -14.52 0.06 -6.74
N ASP A 59 -15.03 -1.10 -6.31
CA ASP A 59 -15.99 -1.23 -5.21
C ASP A 59 -15.33 -1.45 -3.83
N ARG A 60 -14.01 -1.19 -3.72
CA ARG A 60 -13.31 -1.36 -2.45
C ARG A 60 -13.70 -0.25 -1.49
N ASP A 61 -14.22 -0.62 -0.32
CA ASP A 61 -14.36 0.31 0.79
C ASP A 61 -12.98 0.71 1.32
N THR A 62 -12.59 1.97 1.04
CA THR A 62 -11.34 2.57 1.51
C THR A 62 -11.54 3.46 2.73
N SER A 63 -12.62 3.25 3.50
CA SER A 63 -12.82 3.96 4.75
C SER A 63 -11.67 3.68 5.73
N MET A 64 -11.26 4.75 6.43
CA MET A 64 -10.17 4.71 7.39
C MET A 64 -10.47 3.72 8.51
N GLY A 65 -9.55 2.78 8.76
CA GLY A 65 -9.65 1.78 9.84
C GLY A 65 -10.10 0.39 9.41
N ASN A 66 -10.51 0.22 8.14
CA ASN A 66 -10.84 -1.12 7.61
C ASN A 66 -9.61 -1.92 7.16
N ASP A 67 -8.48 -1.25 6.95
CA ASP A 67 -7.23 -1.88 6.53
C ASP A 67 -6.55 -2.59 7.71
N LYS A 68 -6.34 -3.91 7.60
CA LYS A 68 -5.68 -4.75 8.62
C LYS A 68 -4.19 -4.95 8.29
N ILE A 69 -3.42 -3.86 8.38
CA ILE A 69 -1.99 -3.85 8.10
C ILE A 69 -1.22 -4.06 9.41
N ALA A 70 -0.35 -5.08 9.44
CA ALA A 70 0.55 -5.31 10.57
C ALA A 70 1.90 -4.65 10.28
N THR A 71 2.42 -3.88 11.25
CA THR A 71 3.71 -3.20 11.18
C THR A 71 4.65 -3.84 12.18
N TYR A 72 5.91 -4.04 11.82
CA TYR A 72 6.92 -4.64 12.68
C TYR A 72 8.04 -3.63 12.92
N PRO A 73 8.01 -2.87 14.03
CA PRO A 73 9.05 -1.90 14.34
C PRO A 73 10.37 -2.61 14.67
N VAL A 74 11.47 -1.85 14.68
CA VAL A 74 12.83 -2.38 14.89
C VAL A 74 12.95 -3.17 16.20
N GLU A 75 12.17 -2.81 17.21
CA GLU A 75 12.13 -3.45 18.53
C GLU A 75 11.63 -4.91 18.48
N GLU A 76 10.81 -5.25 17.48
CA GLU A 76 10.22 -6.58 17.31
C GLU A 76 10.95 -7.46 16.30
N LEU A 77 11.88 -6.86 15.55
CA LEU A 77 12.70 -7.61 14.62
C LEU A 77 13.66 -8.53 15.40
N PRO A 78 13.98 -9.71 14.84
CA PRO A 78 14.98 -10.58 15.44
C PRO A 78 16.31 -9.83 15.56
N ARG A 79 16.98 -10.02 16.70
CA ARG A 79 18.28 -9.39 16.95
C ARG A 79 19.34 -10.01 16.04
N ALA A 80 20.35 -9.22 15.68
CA ALA A 80 21.41 -9.65 14.76
C ALA A 80 22.22 -10.87 15.26
N ASP A 81 22.24 -11.11 16.57
CA ASP A 81 22.93 -12.22 17.23
C ASP A 81 22.09 -13.50 17.32
N GLN A 82 20.79 -13.45 17.04
CA GLN A 82 19.91 -14.61 17.07
C GLN A 82 20.12 -15.50 15.84
N LYS A 83 20.39 -16.78 16.09
CA LYS A 83 20.59 -17.80 15.05
C LYS A 83 19.36 -18.69 14.84
N GLU A 84 18.45 -18.70 15.81
CA GLU A 84 17.24 -19.51 15.74
C GLU A 84 16.11 -18.76 15.01
N PRO A 85 15.22 -19.47 14.29
CA PRO A 85 14.08 -18.86 13.64
C PRO A 85 13.14 -18.22 14.66
N VAL A 86 12.86 -16.93 14.52
CA VAL A 86 11.87 -16.22 15.33
C VAL A 86 10.54 -16.19 14.57
N PRO A 87 9.44 -16.72 15.15
CA PRO A 87 8.13 -16.68 14.51
C PRO A 87 7.58 -15.25 14.47
N VAL A 88 6.96 -14.90 13.35
CA VAL A 88 6.33 -13.58 13.16
C VAL A 88 5.01 -13.50 13.93
N ASP A 89 4.92 -12.58 14.90
CA ASP A 89 3.67 -12.33 15.63
C ASP A 89 2.81 -11.26 14.94
N ARG A 90 1.89 -11.71 14.08
CA ARG A 90 0.94 -10.83 13.40
C ARG A 90 0.00 -10.09 14.35
N LYS A 91 -0.38 -10.70 15.48
CA LYS A 91 -1.33 -10.07 16.41
C LYS A 91 -0.68 -8.88 17.10
N GLN A 92 0.60 -9.03 17.43
CA GLN A 92 1.40 -7.95 17.97
C GLN A 92 1.54 -6.83 16.93
N GLY A 93 2.00 -7.14 15.71
CA GLY A 93 2.16 -6.10 14.67
C GLY A 93 0.90 -5.32 14.30
N LEU A 94 -0.31 -5.88 14.51
CA LEU A 94 -1.57 -5.14 14.37
C LEU A 94 -1.78 -4.10 15.50
N LYS A 95 -1.35 -4.43 16.72
CA LYS A 95 -1.38 -3.49 17.85
C LYS A 95 -0.38 -2.36 17.65
N ASP A 96 0.80 -2.65 17.10
CA ASP A 96 1.83 -1.63 16.88
C ASP A 96 1.42 -0.66 15.79
N THR A 97 0.78 -1.14 14.71
CA THR A 97 0.14 -0.25 13.73
C THR A 97 -0.87 0.67 14.42
N LYS A 98 -1.75 0.13 15.26
CA LYS A 98 -2.76 0.94 15.97
C LYS A 98 -2.11 1.98 16.89
N ALA A 99 -1.07 1.60 17.63
CA ALA A 99 -0.32 2.51 18.49
C ALA A 99 0.36 3.62 17.68
N ALA A 100 0.96 3.29 16.54
CA ALA A 100 1.58 4.26 15.63
C ALA A 100 0.54 5.23 15.04
N GLU A 101 -0.64 4.75 14.66
CA GLU A 101 -1.74 5.60 14.18
C GLU A 101 -2.23 6.57 15.27
N GLU A 102 -2.38 6.11 16.51
CA GLU A 102 -2.79 6.94 17.64
C GLU A 102 -1.74 8.03 17.94
N ALA A 103 -0.45 7.68 17.93
CA ALA A 103 0.65 8.62 18.09
C ALA A 103 0.67 9.68 16.98
N LEU A 104 0.51 9.26 15.72
CA LEU A 104 0.44 10.16 14.57
C LEU A 104 -0.74 11.13 14.66
N ARG A 105 -1.92 10.66 15.08
CA ARG A 105 -3.12 11.49 15.27
C ARG A 105 -2.87 12.59 16.30
N LYS A 106 -2.23 12.25 17.42
CA LYS A 106 -1.87 13.21 18.46
C LYS A 106 -0.92 14.28 17.91
N ALA A 107 0.16 13.88 17.24
CA ALA A 107 1.14 14.80 16.66
C ALA A 107 0.53 15.72 15.59
N LEU A 108 -0.36 15.20 14.74
CA LEU A 108 -1.06 16.00 13.73
C LEU A 108 -1.98 17.05 14.36
N LYS A 109 -2.70 16.68 15.42
CA LYS A 109 -3.57 17.61 16.15
C LYS A 109 -2.74 18.74 16.78
N GLU A 110 -1.66 18.40 17.46
CA GLU A 110 -0.73 19.38 18.05
C GLU A 110 -0.17 20.34 17.00
N ARG A 111 0.24 19.82 15.83
CA ARG A 111 0.70 20.65 14.70
C ARG A 111 -0.40 21.57 14.17
N GLN A 112 -1.63 21.08 14.02
CA GLN A 112 -2.75 21.89 13.56
C GLN A 112 -3.10 23.01 14.55
N ASP A 113 -3.08 22.70 15.85
CA ASP A 113 -3.33 23.68 16.90
C ASP A 113 -2.23 24.76 16.93
N ALA A 114 -0.96 24.38 16.73
CA ALA A 114 0.15 25.31 16.59
C ALA A 114 0.02 26.22 15.36
N GLU A 115 -0.37 25.69 14.20
CA GLU A 115 -0.61 26.48 12.98
C GLU A 115 -1.78 27.45 13.14
N ARG A 116 -2.87 27.01 13.80
CA ARG A 116 -4.02 27.87 14.11
C ARG A 116 -3.68 28.99 15.08
N ALA A 117 -2.81 28.72 16.06
CA ALA A 117 -2.33 29.74 16.99
C ALA A 117 -1.47 30.78 16.26
N LYS A 118 -0.58 30.36 15.36
CA LYS A 118 0.23 31.28 14.53
C LYS A 118 -0.62 32.14 13.59
N ALA A 119 -1.69 31.59 13.02
CA ALA A 119 -2.58 32.35 12.12
C ALA A 119 -3.47 33.38 12.83
N ARG A 120 -3.53 33.36 14.17
CA ARG A 120 -4.30 34.29 15.01
C ARG A 120 -3.48 35.46 15.57
N VAL A 121 -2.15 35.40 15.43
CA VAL A 121 -1.20 36.46 15.81
C VAL A 121 -0.87 37.27 14.57
#